data_AF-A0AAX3NBQ6-F1
#
_entry.id   AF-A0AAX3NBQ6-F1
#
_cell.length_a   1.000
_cell.length_b   1.000
_cell.length_c   1.000
_cell.angle_alpha   90.00
_cell.angle_beta   90.00
_cell.angle_gamma   90.00
#
_symmetry.space_group_name_H-M   'P 1'
#
loop_
_entity.id
_entity.type
_entity.pdbx_description
1 polymer ?
#
loop_
_entity_poly.entity_id
_entity_poly.type
_entity_poly.pdbx_seq_one_letter_code
_entity_poly.pdbx_strand_id
1 'polypeptide(L)' 'MPEYDTFYTTDGKEVCINNVSKTWTVYRPEFTFPKTFYKLSDYLRYMTK' A
#
# COMPACT_ATOMS: atom_id res chain seq x y z
N MET A 1 19.93 -0.91 6.66
CA MET A 1 18.49 -0.83 6.99
C MET A 1 17.78 -0.41 5.73
N PRO A 2 16.78 -1.13 5.20
CA PRO A 2 16.08 -0.66 4.01
C PRO A 2 15.36 0.64 4.37
N GLU A 3 15.54 1.63 3.51
CA GLU A 3 15.08 3.00 3.67
C GLU A 3 13.55 3.07 3.65
N TYR A 4 12.99 3.27 4.84
CA TYR A 4 11.64 3.79 5.15
C TYR A 4 10.48 3.30 4.27
N ASP A 5 9.97 2.13 4.62
CA ASP A 5 8.56 1.80 4.38
C ASP A 5 7.70 2.79 5.19
N THR A 6 6.97 3.68 4.52
CA THR A 6 6.05 4.58 5.21
C THR A 6 4.72 3.87 5.39
N PHE A 7 4.34 3.62 6.64
CA PHE A 7 3.07 2.99 6.98
C PHE A 7 2.01 4.06 7.25
N TYR A 8 0.92 4.01 6.49
CA TYR A 8 -0.26 4.83 6.71
C TYR A 8 -1.41 3.94 7.15
N THR A 9 -1.96 4.21 8.33
CA THR A 9 -3.22 3.61 8.77
C THR A 9 -4.35 4.57 8.41
N THR A 10 -5.27 4.15 7.55
CA THR A 10 -6.48 4.94 7.23
C THR A 10 -7.66 4.01 7.24
N ASP A 11 -8.61 4.25 8.15
CA ASP A 11 -9.90 3.53 8.21
C ASP A 11 -9.74 1.99 8.26
N GLY A 12 -8.89 1.51 9.18
CA GLY A 12 -8.58 0.08 9.35
C GLY A 12 -7.72 -0.55 8.26
N LYS A 13 -7.25 0.23 7.28
CA LYS A 13 -6.36 -0.22 6.20
C LYS A 13 -4.94 0.22 6.52
N GLU A 14 -4.01 -0.73 6.53
CA GLU A 14 -2.59 -0.42 6.62
C GLU A 14 -2.03 -0.37 5.20
N VAL A 15 -1.35 0.71 4.86
CA VAL A 15 -0.68 0.88 3.56
C VAL A 15 0.80 1.07 3.82
N CYS A 16 1.61 0.18 3.26
CA CYS A 16 3.06 0.31 3.21
C CYS A 16 3.46 0.95 1.87
N ILE A 17 4.18 2.06 1.91
CA ILE A 17 4.76 2.69 0.73
C ILE A 17 6.26 2.45 0.75
N ASN A 18 6.72 1.66 -0.21
CA ASN A 18 8.14 1.47 -0.44
C ASN A 18 8.64 2.57 -1.38
N ASN A 19 9.31 3.58 -0.84
CA ASN A 19 9.75 4.75 -1.60
C ASN A 19 10.87 4.44 -2.60
N VAL A 20 11.65 3.38 -2.38
CA VAL A 20 12.76 2.96 -3.24
C VAL A 20 12.24 2.34 -4.54
N SER A 21 11.33 1.38 -4.42
CA SER A 21 10.71 0.70 -5.57
C SER A 21 9.48 1.42 -6.11
N LYS A 22 9.02 2.47 -5.41
CA LYS A 22 7.74 3.16 -5.64
C LYS A 22 6.58 2.16 -5.74
N THR A 23 6.44 1.32 -4.72
CA THR A 23 5.34 0.37 -4.60
C THR A 23 4.44 0.72 -3.42
N TRP A 24 3.14 0.43 -3.57
CA TRP A 24 2.13 0.63 -2.52
C TRP A 24 1.53 -0.73 -2.20
N THR A 25 1.74 -1.22 -0.98
CA THR A 25 1.17 -2.49 -0.52
C THR A 25 0.07 -2.20 0.47
N VAL A 26 -1.13 -2.67 0.17
CA VAL A 26 -2.31 -2.52 1.02
C VAL A 26 -2.54 -3.82 1.76
N TYR A 27 -2.59 -3.73 3.08
CA TYR A 27 -2.98 -4.79 3.99
C TYR A 27 -4.40 -4.53 4.45
N ARG A 28 -5.25 -5.56 4.32
CA ARG A 28 -6.60 -5.53 4.84
C ARG A 28 -7.00 -6.89 5.42
N PRO A 29 -7.88 -6.94 6.43
CA PRO A 29 -8.33 -8.21 7.01
C PRO A 29 -9.04 -9.13 6.01
N GLU A 30 -9.73 -8.57 5.00
CA GLU A 30 -10.44 -9.35 3.98
C GLU A 30 -9.50 -10.00 2.94
N PHE A 31 -8.21 -9.68 2.95
CA PHE A 31 -7.25 -10.18 1.97
C PHE A 31 -6.54 -11.43 2.48
N THR A 32 -6.62 -12.53 1.72
CA THR A 32 -5.78 -13.71 1.95
C THR A 32 -4.29 -13.39 1.78
N PHE A 33 -3.96 -12.44 0.90
CA PHE A 33 -2.60 -11.93 0.69
C PHE A 33 -2.62 -10.41 0.46
N PRO A 34 -1.60 -9.65 0.93
CA PRO A 34 -1.51 -8.22 0.70
C PRO A 34 -1.56 -7.87 -0.78
N LYS A 35 -2.17 -6.73 -1.11
CA LYS A 35 -2.29 -6.28 -2.50
C LYS A 35 -1.23 -5.23 -2.80
N THR A 36 -0.29 -5.56 -3.68
CA THR A 36 0.79 -4.65 -4.08
C THR A 36 0.50 -3.98 -5.42
N PHE A 37 0.71 -2.67 -5.47
CA PHE A 37 0.59 -1.84 -6.66
C PHE A 37 1.96 -1.27 -7.04
N TYR A 38 2.29 -1.35 -8.33
CA TYR A 38 3.55 -0.85 -8.89
C TYR A 38 3.39 0.51 -9.59
N LYS A 39 2.14 1.00 -9.71
CA LYS A 39 1.81 2.30 -10.29
C LYS A 39 0.93 3.08 -9.33
N LEU A 40 1.29 4.35 -9.08
CA LEU A 40 0.53 5.23 -8.18
C LEU A 40 -0.93 5.38 -8.63
N SER A 41 -1.17 5.46 -9.94
CA SER A 41 -2.52 5.59 -10.51
C SER A 41 -3.43 4.40 -10.15
N ASP A 42 -2.89 3.19 -10.14
CA ASP A 42 -3.65 1.97 -9.85
C ASP A 42 -3.98 1.91 -8.35
N TYR A 43 -3.02 2.30 -7.51
CA TYR A 43 -3.23 2.45 -6.06
C TYR A 43 -4.32 3.51 -5.76
N LEU A 44 -4.23 4.71 -6.34
CA LEU A 44 -5.21 5.78 -6.12
C LEU A 44 -6.61 5.37 -6.59
N ARG A 45 -6.72 4.71 -7.75
CA ARG A 45 -7.99 4.17 -8.27
C ARG A 45 -8.57 3.11 -7.34
N TYR A 46 -7.73 2.34 -6.65
CA TYR A 46 -8.18 1.35 -5.68
C TYR A 46 -8.63 1.98 -4.37
N MET A 47 -7.98 3.04 -3.90
CA MET A 47 -8.35 3.72 -2.64
C MET A 47 -9.58 4.62 -2.76
N THR A 48 -9.93 5.07 -3.96
CA THR A 48 -11.06 5.98 -4.25
C THR A 48 -12.34 5.27 -4.68
N LYS A 49 -12.31 3.94 -4.82
CA LYS A 49 -13.47 3.08 -5.05
C LYS A 49 -13.92 2.45 -3.75
#